data_AF-A0A9P6SGG4-F1
#
_entry.id   AF-A0A9P6SGG4-F1
#
_cell.length_a   1.000
_cell.length_b   1.000
_cell.length_c   1.000
_cell.angle_alpha   90.00
_cell.angle_beta   90.00
_cell.angle_gamma   90.00
#
_symmetry.space_group_name_H-M   'P 1'
#
loop_
_entity.id
_entity.type
_entity.pdbx_description
1 polymer ?
#
loop_
_entity_poly.entity_id
_entity_poly.type
_entity_poly.pdbx_seq_one_letter_code
_entity_poly.pdbx_strand_id
1 'polypeptide(L)'
;MFIDVERILVICPLLETLHVSSSVFSTFEELSASQRKLITTLPDRLPLRSLVLKHPLVAQSWMEGLLARMPNLEVLKLIGLTQVGDRVWDWPRFRKYLKSLYLPLKRFHYSIQLMRSIDEEQEEEIAAVCPNTREPTLSLHGLTPKVIKSLTTQYVVLTTLEIHLNGNALCQGDGWVLNFRDVEPRYTARPLHYLLCEGCTLRHLKILKIPYLVDFMDLHRRYTHFMTYEEIQSLSTLNVPSSKNNGPDPVK
;
A
#
# COMPACT_ATOMS: atom_id res chain seq x y z
N MET A 1 11.55 12.89 4.64
CA MET A 1 12.42 13.00 3.44
C MET A 1 11.50 13.10 2.24
N PHE A 2 11.68 14.12 1.40
CA PHE A 2 10.84 14.33 0.23
C PHE A 2 11.41 13.55 -0.97
N ILE A 3 10.55 12.83 -1.70
CA ILE A 3 10.95 12.12 -2.91
C ILE A 3 10.35 12.84 -4.11
N ASP A 4 11.20 13.44 -4.94
CA ASP A 4 10.78 14.13 -6.16
C ASP A 4 10.72 13.14 -7.33
N VAL A 5 9.52 12.62 -7.59
CA VAL A 5 9.25 11.65 -8.66
C VAL A 5 9.61 12.22 -10.03
N GLU A 6 9.31 13.50 -10.28
CA GLU A 6 9.57 14.12 -11.59
C GLU A 6 11.06 14.27 -11.83
N ARG A 7 11.81 14.71 -10.82
CA ARG A 7 13.26 14.77 -10.91
C ARG A 7 13.88 13.41 -11.20
N ILE A 8 13.37 12.33 -10.56
CA ILE A 8 13.81 10.97 -10.87
C ILE A 8 13.55 10.64 -12.35
N LEU A 9 12.36 10.96 -12.87
CA LEU A 9 12.00 10.68 -14.26
C LEU A 9 12.78 11.54 -15.28
N VAL A 10 13.16 12.76 -14.91
CA VAL A 10 14.04 13.62 -15.73
C VAL A 10 15.46 13.08 -15.75
N ILE A 11 16.00 12.66 -14.61
CA ILE A 11 17.37 12.12 -14.49
C ILE A 11 17.46 10.72 -15.13
N CYS A 12 16.39 9.93 -15.03
CA CYS A 12 16.32 8.56 -15.51
C CYS A 12 15.21 8.41 -16.57
N PRO A 13 15.35 9.01 -17.77
CA PRO A 13 14.29 9.00 -18.78
C PRO A 13 14.02 7.61 -19.38
N LEU A 14 14.93 6.66 -19.19
CA LEU A 14 14.78 5.26 -19.62
C LEU A 14 14.22 4.34 -18.52
N LEU A 15 13.77 4.90 -17.40
CA LEU A 15 13.25 4.11 -16.28
C LEU A 15 11.97 3.39 -16.68
N GLU A 16 11.97 2.06 -16.60
CA GLU A 16 10.78 1.23 -16.86
C GLU A 16 9.96 0.92 -15.60
N THR A 17 10.58 0.94 -14.42
CA THR A 17 9.92 0.64 -13.15
C THR A 17 10.31 1.65 -12.09
N LEU A 18 9.30 2.29 -11.50
CA LEU A 18 9.46 3.20 -10.39
C LEU A 18 8.61 2.73 -9.21
N HIS A 19 9.27 2.42 -8.11
CA HIS A 19 8.63 2.11 -6.83
C HIS A 19 9.11 3.12 -5.80
N VAL A 20 8.20 3.99 -5.37
CA VAL A 20 8.46 5.00 -4.35
C VAL A 20 7.60 4.70 -3.14
N SER A 21 8.22 4.68 -1.97
CA SER A 21 7.53 4.51 -0.69
C SER A 21 7.89 5.68 0.22
N SER A 22 6.88 6.42 0.65
CA SER A 22 7.01 7.43 1.68
C SER A 22 6.66 6.83 3.04
N SER A 23 7.29 7.32 4.11
CA SER A 23 6.76 7.07 5.45
C SER A 23 5.49 7.90 5.65
N VAL A 24 4.55 7.41 6.44
CA VAL A 24 3.23 8.03 6.69
C VAL A 24 3.32 9.51 7.12
N PHE A 25 4.44 9.91 7.72
CA PHE A 25 4.67 11.28 8.21
C PHE A 25 5.56 12.12 7.29
N SER A 26 6.10 11.53 6.21
CA SER A 26 6.81 12.29 5.18
C SER A 26 5.77 12.82 4.22
N THR A 27 5.42 14.10 4.38
CA THR A 27 4.67 14.83 3.37
C THR A 27 5.44 14.75 2.05
N PHE A 28 4.76 14.62 0.92
CA PHE A 28 5.27 15.22 -0.30
C PHE A 28 4.89 16.69 -0.14
N GLU A 29 5.88 17.57 -0.03
CA GLU A 29 5.61 18.99 0.14
C GLU A 29 4.64 19.41 -0.96
N GLU A 30 3.60 20.15 -0.59
CA GLU A 30 2.64 20.71 -1.53
C GLU A 30 3.42 21.23 -2.73
N LEU A 31 3.14 20.67 -3.92
CA LEU A 31 3.99 20.91 -5.07
C LEU A 31 4.12 22.40 -5.26
N SER A 32 5.27 22.94 -4.84
CA SER A 32 5.49 24.37 -4.85
C SER A 32 5.37 24.82 -6.30
N ALA A 33 5.11 26.11 -6.54
CA ALA A 33 4.94 26.60 -7.90
C ALA A 33 6.10 26.20 -8.86
N SER A 34 7.28 25.87 -8.32
CA SER A 34 8.41 25.29 -9.05
C SER A 34 8.17 23.86 -9.56
N GLN A 35 7.44 23.00 -8.86
CA GLN A 35 7.15 21.64 -9.31
C GLN A 35 6.10 21.59 -10.43
N ARG A 36 5.18 22.57 -10.52
CA ARG A 36 4.30 22.68 -11.71
C ARG A 36 5.07 22.93 -13.00
N LYS A 37 6.26 23.53 -12.93
CA LYS A 37 7.12 23.72 -14.11
C LYS A 37 7.78 22.40 -14.54
N LEU A 38 8.03 21.47 -13.63
CA LEU A 38 8.78 20.26 -13.92
C LEU A 38 7.97 19.24 -14.75
N ILE A 39 6.64 19.17 -14.61
CA ILE A 39 5.78 18.39 -15.55
C ILE A 39 6.00 18.82 -17.00
N THR A 40 6.19 20.12 -17.25
CA THR A 40 6.43 20.63 -18.61
C THR A 40 7.82 20.27 -19.15
N THR A 41 8.76 19.90 -18.26
CA THR A 41 10.12 19.45 -18.65
C THR A 41 10.20 17.94 -18.89
N LEU A 42 9.21 17.16 -18.46
CA LEU A 42 9.20 15.73 -18.71
C LEU A 42 9.06 15.46 -20.22
N PRO A 43 9.77 14.46 -20.75
CA PRO A 43 9.57 13.99 -22.11
C PRO A 43 8.09 13.71 -22.41
N ASP A 44 7.68 13.92 -23.66
CA ASP A 44 6.28 13.69 -24.05
C ASP A 44 5.82 12.26 -23.82
N ARG A 45 6.76 11.31 -23.87
CA ARG A 45 6.53 9.90 -23.61
C ARG A 45 7.64 9.33 -22.76
N LEU A 46 7.26 8.73 -21.64
CA LEU A 46 8.13 7.97 -20.75
C LEU A 46 7.94 6.47 -21.02
N PRO A 47 9.03 5.67 -21.04
CA PRO A 47 8.96 4.22 -21.23
C PRO A 47 8.51 3.48 -19.96
N LEU A 48 8.03 4.19 -18.93
CA LEU A 48 7.64 3.62 -17.66
C LEU A 48 6.48 2.63 -17.84
N ARG A 49 6.70 1.39 -17.41
CA ARG A 49 5.74 0.28 -17.47
C ARG A 49 5.15 -0.04 -16.10
N SER A 50 5.83 0.32 -15.02
CA SER A 50 5.39 0.06 -13.66
C SER A 50 5.60 1.27 -12.76
N LEU A 51 4.50 1.78 -12.21
CA LEU A 51 4.47 2.88 -11.24
C LEU A 51 3.77 2.41 -9.96
N VAL A 52 4.55 2.32 -8.88
CA VAL A 52 4.07 1.96 -7.55
C VAL A 52 4.40 3.09 -6.58
N LEU A 53 3.37 3.79 -6.10
CA LEU A 53 3.52 4.83 -5.08
C LEU A 53 2.84 4.36 -3.78
N LYS A 54 3.60 4.30 -2.70
CA LYS A 54 3.10 4.00 -1.35
C LYS A 54 3.09 5.26 -0.50
N HIS A 55 1.95 5.52 0.13
CA HIS A 55 1.64 6.73 0.88
C HIS A 55 1.90 8.01 0.09
N PRO A 56 1.46 8.12 -1.18
CA PRO A 56 1.61 9.36 -1.92
C PRO A 56 0.70 10.44 -1.33
N LEU A 57 1.25 11.64 -1.17
CA LEU A 57 0.53 12.86 -0.86
C LEU A 57 0.53 13.75 -2.11
N VAL A 58 -0.24 13.36 -3.12
CA VAL A 58 -0.23 14.04 -4.42
C VAL A 58 -1.64 14.49 -4.82
N ALA A 59 -1.71 15.62 -5.52
CA ALA A 59 -2.96 16.07 -6.12
C ALA A 59 -3.39 15.12 -7.24
N GLN A 60 -4.69 14.91 -7.40
CA GLN A 60 -5.21 14.08 -8.49
C GLN A 60 -4.80 14.62 -9.86
N SER A 61 -4.87 15.93 -10.08
CA SER A 61 -4.47 16.56 -11.36
C SER A 61 -3.00 16.34 -11.70
N TRP A 62 -2.14 16.29 -10.68
CA TRP A 62 -0.73 15.96 -10.85
C TRP A 62 -0.55 14.52 -11.34
N MET A 63 -1.25 13.57 -10.69
CA MET A 63 -1.25 12.16 -11.11
C MET A 63 -1.79 12.00 -12.53
N GLU A 64 -2.90 12.67 -12.85
CA GLU A 64 -3.50 12.67 -14.19
C GLU A 64 -2.47 13.16 -15.23
N GLY A 65 -1.83 14.32 -15.00
CA GLY A 65 -0.79 14.85 -15.88
C GLY A 65 0.42 13.92 -16.04
N LEU A 66 0.85 13.25 -14.98
CA LEU A 66 1.94 12.29 -15.02
C LEU A 66 1.58 11.05 -15.86
N LEU A 67 0.38 10.49 -15.66
CA LEU A 67 -0.08 9.30 -16.38
C LEU A 67 -0.29 9.56 -17.88
N ALA A 68 -0.65 10.79 -18.28
CA ALA A 68 -0.73 11.19 -19.68
C ALA A 68 0.58 10.98 -20.46
N ARG A 69 1.73 11.00 -19.75
CA ARG A 69 3.07 10.82 -20.34
C ARG A 69 3.50 9.35 -20.39
N MET A 70 2.70 8.41 -19.91
CA MET A 70 3.07 6.99 -19.73
C MET A 70 2.14 6.04 -20.50
N PRO A 71 2.10 6.12 -21.85
CA PRO A 71 1.12 5.36 -22.64
C PRO A 71 1.29 3.83 -22.55
N ASN A 72 2.46 3.35 -22.14
CA ASN A 72 2.78 1.93 -22.05
C ASN A 72 2.70 1.39 -20.61
N LEU A 73 2.04 2.11 -19.70
CA LEU A 73 1.95 1.71 -18.31
C LEU A 73 1.12 0.42 -18.15
N GLU A 74 1.74 -0.63 -17.62
CA GLU A 74 1.13 -1.93 -17.38
C GLU A 74 0.76 -2.15 -15.91
N VAL A 75 1.47 -1.50 -14.99
CA VAL A 75 1.25 -1.61 -13.55
C VAL A 75 1.10 -0.23 -12.94
N LEU A 76 -0.07 0.03 -12.35
CA LEU A 76 -0.33 1.24 -11.58
C LEU A 76 -0.83 0.85 -10.18
N LYS A 77 -0.07 1.22 -9.15
CA LYS A 77 -0.45 0.98 -7.75
C LYS A 77 -0.31 2.26 -6.94
N LEU A 78 -1.43 2.71 -6.38
CA LEU A 78 -1.51 3.88 -5.49
C LEU A 78 -1.91 3.41 -4.09
N ILE A 79 -0.92 2.99 -3.30
CA ILE A 79 -1.16 2.28 -2.05
C ILE A 79 -1.19 3.27 -0.89
N GLY A 80 -2.27 3.27 -0.11
CA GLY A 80 -2.41 4.12 1.08
C GLY A 80 -2.33 5.61 0.78
N LEU A 81 -3.00 6.09 -0.27
CA LEU A 81 -3.14 7.50 -0.63
C LEU A 81 -3.56 8.34 0.58
N THR A 82 -2.77 9.36 0.90
CA THR A 82 -3.06 10.25 2.03
C THR A 82 -3.90 11.43 1.51
N GLN A 83 -5.11 11.59 2.05
CA GLN A 83 -5.95 12.76 1.80
C GLN A 83 -5.72 13.79 2.90
N VAL A 84 -5.41 15.03 2.54
CA VAL A 84 -5.16 16.13 3.49
C VAL A 84 -6.00 17.33 3.09
N GLY A 85 -6.82 17.83 4.02
CA GLY A 85 -7.72 18.97 3.82
C GLY A 85 -8.76 18.71 2.72
N ASP A 86 -9.02 19.73 1.90
CA ASP A 86 -10.02 19.68 0.81
C ASP A 86 -9.57 18.87 -0.42
N ARG A 87 -8.44 18.15 -0.32
CA ARG A 87 -7.86 17.36 -1.42
C ARG A 87 -8.47 15.96 -1.50
N VAL A 88 -9.79 15.88 -1.46
CA VAL A 88 -10.50 14.63 -1.67
C VAL A 88 -10.34 14.25 -3.14
N TRP A 89 -9.86 13.04 -3.38
CA TRP A 89 -9.79 12.49 -4.73
C TRP A 89 -11.20 12.19 -5.24
N ASP A 90 -11.53 12.72 -6.41
CA ASP A 90 -12.72 12.35 -7.16
C ASP A 90 -12.41 11.08 -7.96
N TRP A 91 -12.65 9.94 -7.31
CA TRP A 91 -12.40 8.61 -7.87
C TRP A 91 -13.23 8.32 -9.13
N PRO A 92 -14.55 8.65 -9.19
CA PRO A 92 -15.31 8.55 -10.43
C PRO A 92 -14.65 9.28 -11.60
N ARG A 93 -14.21 10.52 -11.39
CA ARG A 93 -13.47 11.28 -12.40
C ARG A 93 -12.15 10.63 -12.76
N PHE A 94 -11.36 10.20 -11.78
CA PHE A 94 -10.07 9.58 -12.01
C PHE A 94 -10.18 8.28 -12.81
N ARG A 95 -11.20 7.46 -12.55
CA ARG A 95 -11.46 6.24 -13.32
C ARG A 95 -11.85 6.54 -14.76
N LYS A 96 -12.73 7.52 -14.98
CA LYS A 96 -13.08 7.98 -16.33
C LYS A 96 -11.82 8.44 -17.08
N TYR A 97 -10.95 9.15 -16.38
CA TYR A 97 -9.66 9.59 -16.90
C TYR A 97 -8.74 8.40 -17.27
N LEU A 98 -8.54 7.44 -16.37
CA LEU A 98 -7.74 6.23 -16.65
C LEU A 98 -8.25 5.46 -17.88
N LYS A 99 -9.57 5.31 -18.03
CA LYS A 99 -10.18 4.67 -19.20
C LYS A 99 -9.94 5.47 -20.48
N SER A 100 -9.95 6.80 -20.41
CA SER A 100 -9.69 7.67 -21.58
C SER A 100 -8.25 7.62 -22.09
N LEU A 101 -7.30 7.19 -21.25
CA LEU A 101 -5.89 7.03 -21.65
C LEU A 101 -5.62 5.73 -22.41
N TYR A 102 -6.56 4.76 -22.41
CA TYR A 102 -6.39 3.44 -23.04
C TYR A 102 -5.10 2.71 -22.62
N LEU A 103 -4.70 2.86 -21.37
CA LEU A 103 -3.48 2.24 -20.85
C LEU A 103 -3.57 0.70 -20.90
N PRO A 104 -2.49 -0.02 -21.27
CA PRO A 104 -2.46 -1.47 -21.30
C PRO A 104 -2.26 -2.08 -19.89
N LEU A 105 -3.06 -1.61 -18.91
CA LEU A 105 -2.95 -2.02 -17.51
C LEU A 105 -3.22 -3.52 -17.38
N LYS A 106 -2.23 -4.23 -16.86
CA LYS A 106 -2.31 -5.63 -16.43
C LYS A 106 -2.57 -5.74 -14.93
N ARG A 107 -2.16 -4.71 -14.17
CA ARG A 107 -2.35 -4.63 -12.72
C ARG A 107 -2.72 -3.21 -12.33
N PHE A 108 -3.83 -3.08 -11.62
CA PHE A 108 -4.28 -1.81 -11.07
C PHE A 108 -4.65 -2.00 -9.60
N HIS A 109 -4.23 -1.07 -8.75
CA HIS A 109 -4.64 -1.02 -7.37
C HIS A 109 -4.65 0.41 -6.86
N TYR A 110 -5.63 0.72 -6.03
CA TYR A 110 -5.51 1.85 -5.13
C TYR A 110 -6.08 1.51 -3.76
N SER A 111 -5.54 2.17 -2.74
CA SER A 111 -6.08 2.17 -1.38
C SER A 111 -5.88 3.54 -0.77
N ILE A 112 -6.79 3.95 0.11
CA ILE A 112 -6.74 5.24 0.79
C ILE A 112 -6.29 5.00 2.22
N GLN A 113 -5.39 5.85 2.70
CA GLN A 113 -4.91 5.73 4.06
C GLN A 113 -6.02 6.03 5.07
N LEU A 114 -6.09 5.24 6.14
CA LEU A 114 -7.08 5.38 7.23
C LEU A 114 -8.54 5.15 6.81
N MET A 115 -8.82 4.81 5.55
CA MET A 115 -10.17 4.41 5.13
C MET A 115 -10.50 3.06 5.79
N ARG A 116 -11.53 3.07 6.62
CA ARG A 116 -11.85 1.95 7.53
C ARG A 116 -12.39 0.72 6.81
N SER A 117 -13.01 0.92 5.65
CA SER A 117 -13.58 -0.12 4.81
C SER A 117 -13.49 0.34 3.36
N ILE A 118 -13.05 -0.55 2.49
CA ILE A 118 -13.30 -0.43 1.06
C ILE A 118 -14.78 -0.81 0.88
N ASP A 119 -15.55 0.05 0.24
CA ASP A 119 -16.92 -0.31 -0.15
C ASP A 119 -16.86 -1.36 -1.26
N GLU A 120 -17.83 -2.26 -1.33
CA GLU A 120 -17.95 -3.26 -2.38
C GLU A 120 -17.97 -2.58 -3.76
N GLU A 121 -18.57 -1.40 -3.84
CA GLU A 121 -18.55 -0.54 -5.03
C GLU A 121 -17.12 -0.23 -5.50
N GLN A 122 -16.20 0.05 -4.58
CA GLN A 122 -14.80 0.36 -4.92
C GLN A 122 -14.06 -0.85 -5.50
N GLU A 123 -14.38 -2.08 -5.09
CA GLU A 123 -13.75 -3.28 -5.65
C GLU A 123 -14.26 -3.58 -7.06
N GLU A 124 -15.58 -3.46 -7.27
CA GLU A 124 -16.18 -3.58 -8.60
C GLU A 124 -15.63 -2.51 -9.55
N GLU A 125 -15.39 -1.30 -9.04
CA GLU A 125 -14.77 -0.21 -9.77
C GLU A 125 -13.30 -0.49 -10.15
N ILE A 126 -12.50 -1.06 -9.24
CA ILE A 126 -11.12 -1.50 -9.52
C ILE A 126 -11.14 -2.57 -10.60
N ALA A 127 -12.03 -3.56 -10.48
CA ALA A 127 -12.21 -4.59 -11.49
C ALA A 127 -12.65 -4.00 -12.84
N ALA A 128 -13.46 -2.95 -12.85
CA ALA A 128 -13.89 -2.28 -14.08
C ALA A 128 -12.78 -1.49 -14.80
N VAL A 129 -11.67 -1.15 -14.12
CA VAL A 129 -10.48 -0.55 -14.74
C VAL A 129 -9.56 -1.63 -15.32
N CYS A 130 -9.44 -2.77 -14.65
CA CYS A 130 -8.54 -3.86 -15.06
C CYS A 130 -9.22 -5.24 -14.89
N PRO A 131 -10.22 -5.58 -15.74
CA PRO A 131 -11.09 -6.74 -15.54
C PRO A 131 -10.38 -8.09 -15.65
N ASN A 132 -9.25 -8.14 -16.34
CA ASN A 132 -8.49 -9.36 -16.61
C ASN A 132 -7.28 -9.54 -15.67
N THR A 133 -7.26 -8.87 -14.51
CA THR A 133 -6.14 -9.00 -13.59
C THR A 133 -6.05 -10.43 -13.04
N ARG A 134 -4.90 -11.09 -13.24
CA ARG A 134 -4.57 -12.38 -12.61
C ARG A 134 -3.80 -12.22 -11.30
N GLU A 135 -3.55 -10.97 -10.93
CA GLU A 135 -2.66 -10.59 -9.85
C GLU A 135 -3.30 -9.50 -8.99
N PRO A 136 -4.43 -9.81 -8.33
CA PRO A 136 -5.09 -8.90 -7.42
C PRO A 136 -4.13 -8.47 -6.33
N THR A 137 -4.18 -7.17 -6.07
CA THR A 137 -3.52 -6.54 -4.94
C THR A 137 -4.62 -6.10 -4.00
N LEU A 138 -4.59 -6.61 -2.77
CA LEU A 138 -5.59 -6.34 -1.75
C LEU A 138 -4.96 -5.51 -0.65
N SER A 139 -5.70 -4.55 -0.12
CA SER A 139 -5.34 -3.96 1.17
C SER A 139 -5.84 -4.88 2.27
N LEU A 140 -5.22 -4.83 3.45
CA LEU A 140 -5.72 -5.57 4.61
C LEU A 140 -7.21 -5.29 4.88
N HIS A 141 -7.66 -4.05 4.71
CA HIS A 141 -9.06 -3.66 4.89
C HIS A 141 -10.00 -4.24 3.84
N GLY A 142 -9.47 -4.60 2.67
CA GLY A 142 -10.19 -5.28 1.60
C GLY A 142 -10.22 -6.80 1.75
N LEU A 143 -9.60 -7.38 2.78
CA LEU A 143 -9.76 -8.82 3.06
C LEU A 143 -11.09 -9.06 3.76
N THR A 144 -12.20 -8.93 3.05
CA THR A 144 -13.53 -9.30 3.58
C THR A 144 -13.82 -10.77 3.29
N PRO A 145 -14.71 -11.44 4.05
CA PRO A 145 -15.18 -12.78 3.70
C PRO A 145 -15.74 -12.86 2.26
N LYS A 146 -16.37 -11.78 1.78
CA LYS A 146 -16.87 -11.69 0.40
C LYS A 146 -15.74 -11.68 -0.63
N VAL A 147 -14.66 -10.95 -0.39
CA VAL A 147 -13.47 -10.95 -1.26
C VAL A 147 -12.78 -12.30 -1.25
N ILE A 148 -12.65 -12.93 -0.09
CA ILE A 148 -12.10 -14.29 -0.03
C ILE A 148 -12.99 -15.26 -0.82
N LYS A 149 -14.31 -15.14 -0.69
CA LYS A 149 -15.27 -15.92 -1.48
C LYS A 149 -15.20 -15.59 -2.98
N SER A 150 -14.93 -14.35 -3.36
CA SER A 150 -14.76 -13.99 -4.77
C SER A 150 -13.48 -14.61 -5.33
N LEU A 151 -12.37 -14.62 -4.57
CA LEU A 151 -11.13 -15.30 -4.92
C LEU A 151 -11.29 -16.83 -5.05
N THR A 152 -12.19 -17.46 -4.28
CA THR A 152 -12.49 -18.90 -4.43
C THR A 152 -13.45 -19.22 -5.57
N THR A 153 -14.24 -18.26 -6.04
CA THR A 153 -15.26 -18.50 -7.08
C THR A 153 -14.83 -18.03 -8.46
N GLN A 154 -13.84 -17.13 -8.54
CA GLN A 154 -13.28 -16.68 -9.81
C GLN A 154 -12.61 -17.84 -10.56
N TYR A 155 -13.01 -18.02 -11.82
CA TYR A 155 -12.41 -19.01 -12.73
C TYR A 155 -11.01 -18.62 -13.23
N VAL A 156 -10.60 -17.37 -12.95
CA VAL A 156 -9.29 -16.86 -13.33
C VAL A 156 -8.23 -17.54 -12.48
N VAL A 157 -7.24 -18.11 -13.14
CA VAL A 157 -6.08 -18.74 -12.51
C VAL A 157 -5.31 -17.66 -11.74
N LEU A 158 -5.51 -17.60 -10.43
CA LEU A 158 -4.79 -16.69 -9.54
C LEU A 158 -3.32 -17.12 -9.47
N THR A 159 -2.42 -16.35 -10.09
CA THR A 159 -0.98 -16.66 -10.08
C THR A 159 -0.20 -15.85 -9.05
N THR A 160 -0.73 -14.70 -8.64
CA THR A 160 -0.10 -13.86 -7.62
C THR A 160 -1.15 -13.21 -6.75
N LEU A 161 -0.95 -13.27 -5.44
CA LEU A 161 -1.77 -12.57 -4.46
C LEU A 161 -0.84 -11.65 -3.66
N GLU A 162 -1.09 -10.35 -3.77
CA GLU A 162 -0.35 -9.34 -3.01
C GLU A 162 -1.28 -8.71 -1.97
N ILE A 163 -0.93 -8.84 -0.69
CA ILE A 163 -1.68 -8.23 0.41
C ILE A 163 -0.80 -7.16 1.03
N HIS A 164 -1.25 -5.92 0.95
CA HIS A 164 -0.59 -4.80 1.61
C HIS A 164 -1.15 -4.62 3.02
N LEU A 165 -0.27 -4.76 4.01
CA LEU A 165 -0.56 -4.33 5.36
C LEU A 165 -0.44 -2.81 5.46
N ASN A 166 -1.38 -2.20 6.19
CA ASN A 166 -1.20 -0.85 6.66
C ASN A 166 -0.08 -0.85 7.72
N GLY A 167 0.77 0.17 7.77
CA GLY A 167 1.93 0.21 8.67
C GLY A 167 1.60 0.11 10.16
N ASN A 168 0.34 0.31 10.53
CA ASN A 168 -0.15 0.20 11.90
C ASN A 168 -0.84 -1.15 12.20
N ALA A 169 -0.96 -2.04 11.21
CA ALA A 169 -1.57 -3.33 11.41
C ALA A 169 -0.66 -4.22 12.26
N LEU A 170 -1.22 -4.81 13.30
CA LEU A 170 -0.56 -5.78 14.16
C LEU A 170 -1.23 -7.13 13.97
N CYS A 171 -0.43 -8.18 13.96
CA CYS A 171 -0.94 -9.55 13.98
C CYS A 171 -1.22 -9.94 15.42
N GLN A 172 -2.45 -10.34 15.75
CA GLN A 172 -2.82 -10.85 17.07
C GLN A 172 -3.58 -12.17 16.92
N GLY A 173 -3.01 -13.25 17.47
CA GLY A 173 -3.65 -14.56 17.61
C GLY A 173 -4.33 -15.06 16.33
N ASP A 174 -5.63 -14.83 16.20
CA ASP A 174 -6.43 -15.33 15.08
C ASP A 174 -6.64 -14.30 13.96
N GLY A 175 -6.00 -13.12 13.97
CA GLY A 175 -6.28 -12.07 12.99
C GLY A 175 -5.39 -10.84 13.03
N TRP A 176 -5.89 -9.77 12.40
CA TRP A 176 -5.21 -8.48 12.32
C TRP A 176 -6.00 -7.41 13.09
N VAL A 177 -5.30 -6.63 13.90
CA VAL A 177 -5.82 -5.44 14.58
C VAL A 177 -5.15 -4.19 14.03
N LEU A 178 -5.88 -3.07 13.93
CA LEU A 178 -5.34 -1.82 13.38
C LEU A 178 -4.70 -0.92 14.43
N ASN A 179 -5.06 -1.16 15.68
CA ASN A 179 -4.58 -0.44 16.84
C ASN A 179 -4.53 -1.44 18.00
N PHE A 180 -3.53 -1.28 18.87
CA PHE A 180 -3.43 -2.02 20.14
C PHE A 180 -4.68 -1.89 21.02
N ARG A 181 -5.49 -0.84 20.79
CA ARG A 181 -6.75 -0.60 21.52
C ARG A 181 -7.97 -1.28 20.93
N ASP A 182 -7.87 -1.83 19.71
CA ASP A 182 -8.98 -2.57 19.12
C ASP A 182 -9.06 -3.95 19.80
N VAL A 183 -10.11 -4.17 20.61
CA VAL A 183 -10.30 -5.40 21.39
C VAL A 183 -10.68 -6.59 20.48
N GLU A 184 -11.29 -6.32 19.33
CA GLU A 184 -11.72 -7.34 18.39
C GLU A 184 -11.00 -7.21 17.05
N PRO A 185 -10.43 -8.33 16.52
CA PRO A 185 -9.82 -8.32 15.20
C PRO A 185 -10.89 -8.07 14.15
N ARG A 186 -10.67 -7.05 13.30
CA ARG A 186 -11.59 -6.76 12.18
C ARG A 186 -11.64 -7.88 11.15
N TYR A 187 -10.57 -8.65 11.08
CA TYR A 187 -10.44 -9.78 10.18
C TYR A 187 -9.67 -10.89 10.86
N THR A 188 -10.26 -12.10 10.88
CA THR A 188 -9.54 -13.30 11.29
C THR A 188 -8.72 -13.80 10.11
N ALA A 189 -7.50 -14.29 10.35
CA ALA A 189 -6.65 -14.87 9.31
C ALA A 189 -7.22 -16.20 8.77
N ARG A 190 -8.22 -16.79 9.44
CA ARG A 190 -8.78 -18.11 9.12
C ARG A 190 -9.29 -18.25 7.68
N PRO A 191 -10.10 -17.33 7.10
CA PRO A 191 -10.59 -17.49 5.74
C PRO A 191 -9.47 -17.41 4.70
N LEU A 192 -8.48 -16.53 4.91
CA LEU A 192 -7.29 -16.46 4.06
C LEU A 192 -6.44 -17.73 4.20
N HIS A 193 -6.22 -18.21 5.43
CA HIS A 193 -5.52 -19.47 5.68
C HIS A 193 -6.21 -20.64 4.99
N TYR A 194 -7.53 -20.78 5.15
CA TYR A 194 -8.31 -21.81 4.46
C TYR A 194 -8.15 -21.72 2.94
N LEU A 195 -8.28 -20.51 2.37
CA LEU A 195 -8.07 -20.27 0.95
C LEU A 195 -6.65 -20.70 0.49
N LEU A 196 -5.61 -20.36 1.25
CA LEU A 196 -4.20 -20.63 0.92
C LEU A 196 -3.79 -22.10 1.10
N CYS A 197 -4.30 -22.76 2.15
CA CYS A 197 -3.85 -24.10 2.54
C CYS A 197 -4.80 -25.22 2.07
N GLU A 198 -6.10 -24.96 2.04
CA GLU A 198 -7.14 -25.97 1.77
C GLU A 198 -7.88 -25.70 0.44
N GLY A 199 -7.83 -24.47 -0.07
CA GLY A 199 -8.48 -24.07 -1.31
C GLY A 199 -7.85 -24.72 -2.55
N CYS A 200 -8.68 -25.41 -3.35
CA CYS A 200 -8.22 -26.00 -4.62
C CYS A 200 -7.97 -24.96 -5.72
N THR A 201 -8.49 -23.75 -5.59
CA THR A 201 -8.37 -22.67 -6.59
C THR A 201 -7.00 -22.03 -6.61
N LEU A 202 -6.21 -22.18 -5.55
CA LEU A 202 -4.87 -21.60 -5.44
C LEU A 202 -3.75 -22.54 -5.83
N ARG A 203 -4.05 -23.68 -6.47
CA ARG A 203 -3.05 -24.62 -7.01
C ARG A 203 -2.06 -23.95 -7.98
N HIS A 204 -2.44 -22.82 -8.55
CA HIS A 204 -1.63 -22.05 -9.49
C HIS A 204 -1.03 -20.78 -8.90
N LEU A 205 -1.26 -20.49 -7.61
CA LEU A 205 -0.67 -19.36 -6.92
C LEU A 205 0.84 -19.60 -6.82
N LYS A 206 1.62 -18.83 -7.60
CA LYS A 206 3.07 -18.92 -7.65
C LYS A 206 3.74 -17.96 -6.67
N ILE A 207 3.09 -16.83 -6.40
CA ILE A 207 3.68 -15.74 -5.63
C ILE A 207 2.67 -15.23 -4.61
N LEU A 208 3.01 -15.36 -3.34
CA LEU A 208 2.29 -14.77 -2.22
C LEU A 208 3.12 -13.62 -1.64
N LYS A 209 2.70 -12.37 -1.87
CA LYS A 209 3.37 -11.18 -1.32
C LYS A 209 2.59 -10.67 -0.13
N ILE A 210 2.90 -11.18 1.05
CA ILE A 210 2.28 -10.75 2.29
C ILE A 210 3.39 -10.43 3.28
N PRO A 211 3.48 -9.19 3.81
CA PRO A 211 4.34 -8.92 4.93
C PRO A 211 3.81 -9.73 6.11
N TYR A 212 4.63 -10.63 6.67
CA TYR A 212 4.33 -11.34 7.92
C TYR A 212 3.12 -12.28 7.89
N LEU A 213 3.31 -13.49 7.34
CA LEU A 213 2.48 -14.64 7.70
C LEU A 213 3.29 -15.78 8.33
N VAL A 214 4.59 -15.60 8.59
CA VAL A 214 5.43 -16.69 9.09
C VAL A 214 4.89 -17.25 10.40
N ASP A 215 4.40 -16.42 11.31
CA ASP A 215 3.98 -16.89 12.65
C ASP A 215 2.74 -17.80 12.64
N PHE A 216 1.84 -17.61 11.66
CA PHE A 216 0.61 -18.40 11.54
C PHE A 216 0.62 -19.38 10.36
N MET A 217 1.59 -19.25 9.44
CA MET A 217 1.94 -20.29 8.46
C MET A 217 3.02 -21.23 8.98
N ASP A 218 3.65 -20.91 10.12
CA ASP A 218 4.45 -21.86 10.88
C ASP A 218 3.51 -22.82 11.59
N LEU A 219 2.98 -23.76 10.79
CA LEU A 219 2.18 -24.90 11.22
C LEU A 219 2.82 -25.67 12.39
N HIS A 220 4.13 -25.50 12.62
CA HIS A 220 4.90 -26.15 13.67
C HIS A 220 5.23 -25.25 14.87
N ARG A 221 4.82 -23.96 14.89
CA ARG A 221 5.12 -23.00 15.97
C ARG A 221 6.61 -22.98 16.39
N ARG A 222 7.52 -23.18 15.44
CA ARG A 222 8.99 -23.16 15.64
C ARG A 222 9.50 -21.77 16.01
N TYR A 223 8.78 -20.71 15.65
CA TYR A 223 9.04 -19.36 16.14
C TYR A 223 8.18 -19.06 17.37
N THR A 224 8.68 -19.39 18.56
CA THR A 224 8.07 -19.05 19.86
C THR A 224 8.54 -17.71 20.43
N HIS A 225 9.39 -16.97 19.70
CA HIS A 225 10.01 -15.74 20.18
C HIS A 225 9.82 -14.61 19.18
N PHE A 226 8.68 -13.96 19.28
CA PHE A 226 8.63 -12.53 18.99
C PHE A 226 8.26 -11.82 20.26
N MET A 227 9.01 -10.75 20.51
CA MET A 227 8.84 -9.91 21.67
C MET A 227 7.37 -9.51 21.80
N THR A 228 6.76 -9.93 22.88
CA THR A 228 5.53 -9.36 23.40
C THR A 228 5.71 -7.84 23.49
N TYR A 229 4.61 -7.10 23.44
CA TYR A 229 4.66 -5.65 23.62
C TYR A 229 5.34 -5.26 24.95
N GLU A 230 5.25 -6.11 25.98
CA GLU A 230 5.99 -5.96 27.24
C GLU A 230 7.51 -6.04 27.03
N GLU A 231 7.99 -6.95 26.18
CA GLU A 231 9.40 -7.06 25.78
C GLU A 231 9.85 -5.89 24.89
N ILE A 232 9.00 -5.41 23.96
CA ILE A 232 9.31 -4.22 23.15
C ILE A 232 9.33 -2.95 24.02
N GLN A 233 8.38 -2.80 24.96
CA GLN A 233 8.35 -1.69 25.90
C GLN A 233 9.54 -1.73 26.86
N SER A 234 9.90 -2.90 27.39
CA SER A 234 11.08 -3.04 28.27
C SER A 234 12.39 -2.76 27.55
N LEU A 235 12.51 -3.03 26.24
CA LEU A 235 13.64 -2.55 25.45
C LEU A 235 13.64 -1.04 25.21
N SER A 236 12.46 -0.41 25.12
CA SER A 236 12.36 1.05 24.97
C SER A 236 12.68 1.82 26.25
N THR A 237 12.43 1.24 27.43
CA THR A 237 12.80 1.83 28.73
C THR A 237 14.28 1.65 29.09
N LEU A 238 14.95 0.63 28.52
CA LEU A 238 16.38 0.38 28.73
C LEU A 238 17.32 1.40 28.04
N ASN A 239 16.81 2.24 27.13
CA ASN A 239 17.62 3.17 26.33
C ASN A 239 17.42 4.66 26.66
N VAL A 240 16.82 5.01 27.80
CA VAL A 240 16.81 6.40 28.29
C VAL A 240 17.99 6.57 29.27
N PRO A 241 19.16 7.08 28.83
CA PRO A 241 20.18 7.49 29.79
C PRO A 241 19.56 8.58 30.67
N SER A 242 19.44 8.27 31.96
CA SER A 242 19.05 9.25 32.97
C SER A 242 20.03 10.41 32.89
N SER A 243 19.59 11.50 32.25
CA SER A 243 20.25 12.79 32.30
C SER A 243 20.29 13.19 33.76
N LYS A 244 21.39 12.88 34.44
CA LYS A 244 21.70 13.44 35.74
C LYS A 244 21.74 14.96 35.54
N ASN A 245 20.71 15.63 36.05
CA ASN A 245 20.70 17.07 36.26
C ASN A 245 21.91 17.42 37.13
N ASN A 246 23.01 17.84 36.49
CA ASN A 246 24.05 18.58 37.17
C ASN A 246 23.49 19.98 37.43
N GLY A 247 22.87 20.15 38.60
CA GLY A 247 22.53 21.47 39.10
C GLY A 247 23.81 22.30 39.29
N PRO A 248 23.79 23.61 39.03
CA PRO A 248 24.95 24.45 39.23
C PRO A 248 25.28 24.53 40.72
N ASP A 249 26.53 24.25 41.09
CA ASP A 249 27.04 24.45 42.44
C ASP A 249 26.90 25.93 42.85
N PRO A 250 26.45 26.22 44.07
CA PRO A 250 26.35 27.59 44.56
C PRO A 250 27.75 28.18 44.76
N VAL A 251 28.04 29.24 44.03
CA VAL A 251 29.24 30.07 44.21
C VAL A 251 29.15 30.75 45.58
N LYS A 252 30.17 30.54 46.41
CA LYS A 252 30.42 31.29 47.66
C LYS A 252 31.15 32.59 47.39
#